data_AF-A0A940QWU4-F1
#
_entry.id   AF-A0A940QWU4-F1
#
_cell.length_a   1.000
_cell.length_b   1.000
_cell.length_c   1.000
_cell.angle_alpha   90.00
_cell.angle_beta   90.00
_cell.angle_gamma   90.00
#
_symmetry.space_group_name_H-M   'P 1'
#
loop_
_entity.id
_entity.type
_entity.pdbx_description
1 polymer ?
#
loop_
_entity_poly.entity_id
_entity_poly.type
_entity_poly.pdbx_seq_one_letter_code
_entity_poly.pdbx_strand_id
1 'polypeptide(L)' 'MTSNKVIDIDHLSYDYPDGTPALRDIHLEVYPHESVAILGPNGA' A
#
# COMPACT_ATOMS: atom_id res chain seq x y z
N MET A 1 -23.99 -1.67 4.22
CA MET A 1 -23.12 -2.74 3.72
C MET A 1 -21.76 -2.50 4.34
N THR A 2 -21.39 -3.24 5.37
CA THR A 2 -20.08 -3.09 6.02
C THR A 2 -19.03 -3.65 5.08
N SER A 3 -18.21 -2.78 4.49
CA SER A 3 -17.04 -3.22 3.74
C SER A 3 -16.11 -3.92 4.72
N ASN A 4 -15.97 -5.24 4.58
CA ASN A 4 -15.16 -6.06 5.47
C ASN A 4 -13.73 -6.06 4.95
N LYS A 5 -13.05 -4.91 5.01
CA LYS A 5 -11.62 -4.81 4.69
C LYS A 5 -10.81 -5.25 5.90
N VAL A 6 -9.79 -6.06 5.69
CA VAL A 6 -8.81 -6.45 6.71
C VAL A 6 -7.54 -5.61 6.65
N ILE A 7 -7.24 -5.01 5.50
CA ILE A 7 -6.21 -3.98 5.30
C ILE A 7 -6.85 -2.84 4.52
N ASP A 8 -6.62 -1.61 4.97
CA ASP A 8 -7.04 -0.39 4.29
C ASP A 8 -5.89 0.64 4.37
N ILE A 9 -5.28 0.95 3.24
CA ILE A 9 -4.28 2.00 3.06
C ILE A 9 -4.95 3.09 2.22
N ASP A 10 -4.99 4.31 2.75
CA ASP A 10 -5.58 5.46 2.09
C ASP A 10 -4.57 6.61 1.96
N HIS A 11 -4.34 7.06 0.72
CA HIS A 11 -3.45 8.16 0.34
C HIS A 11 -2.05 8.12 1.00
N LEU A 12 -1.44 6.93 1.09
CA LEU A 12 -0.12 6.78 1.73
C LEU A 12 0.98 7.35 0.82
N SER A 13 1.67 8.38 1.31
CA SER A 13 2.91 8.88 0.74
C SER A 13 4.02 8.79 1.79
N TYR A 14 5.22 8.43 1.36
CA TYR A 14 6.37 8.31 2.24
C TYR A 14 7.65 8.68 1.51
N ASP A 15 8.44 9.55 2.17
CA ASP A 15 9.78 9.91 1.77
C ASP A 15 10.76 9.31 2.77
N TYR A 16 11.86 8.76 2.27
CA TYR A 16 12.98 8.37 3.11
C TYR A 16 13.56 9.60 3.84
N PRO A 17 14.29 9.40 4.96
CA PRO A 17 14.86 10.51 5.73
C PRO A 17 15.82 11.43 4.95
N ASP A 18 16.39 10.94 3.85
CA ASP A 18 17.24 11.70 2.93
C ASP A 18 16.45 12.55 1.92
N GLY A 19 15.11 12.49 1.98
CA GLY A 19 14.20 13.18 1.07
C GLY A 19 13.92 12.40 -0.22
N THR A 20 14.43 11.18 -0.37
CA THR A 20 14.13 10.34 -1.53
C THR A 20 12.67 9.86 -1.45
N PRO A 21 11.82 10.19 -2.43
CA PRO A 21 10.41 9.78 -2.41
C PRO A 21 10.28 8.29 -2.72
N ALA A 22 9.69 7.53 -1.79
CA ALA A 22 9.56 6.07 -1.88
C ALA A 22 8.15 5.66 -2.33
N LEU A 23 7.12 6.20 -1.67
CA LEU A 23 5.72 5.91 -1.97
C LEU A 23 5.00 7.22 -2.26
N ARG A 24 4.14 7.22 -3.26
CA ARG A 24 3.31 8.37 -3.63
C ARG A 24 1.87 7.94 -3.78
N ASP A 25 1.02 8.49 -2.93
CA ASP A 25 -0.43 8.40 -3.01
C ASP A 25 -0.96 6.96 -3.22
N ILE A 26 -0.47 6.04 -2.39
CA ILE A 26 -0.82 4.63 -2.50
C ILE A 26 -2.15 4.37 -1.83
N HIS A 27 -3.02 3.64 -2.54
CA HIS A 27 -4.26 3.08 -2.03
C HIS A 27 -4.20 1.54 -2.14
N LEU A 28 -4.53 0.84 -1.06
CA LEU A 28 -4.60 -0.61 -1.04
C LEU A 28 -5.71 -1.08 -0.12
N GLU A 29 -6.59 -1.92 -0.64
CA GLU A 29 -7.60 -2.61 0.14
C GLU A 29 -7.33 -4.12 0.04
N VAL A 30 -7.41 -4.82 1.16
CA VAL A 30 -7.38 -6.30 1.18
C VAL A 30 -8.56 -6.81 1.98
N TYR A 31 -9.22 -7.85 1.45
CA TYR A 31 -10.41 -8.47 2.02
C TYR A 31 -10.09 -9.82 2.66
N PRO A 32 -10.93 -10.33 3.58
CA PRO A 32 -10.74 -11.61 4.21
C PRO A 32 -10.57 -12.72 3.17
N HIS A 33 -9.62 -13.62 3.43
CA HIS A 33 -9.28 -14.75 2.56
C HIS A 33 -8.64 -14.38 1.21
N GLU A 34 -8.29 -13.12 0.99
CA GLU A 34 -7.44 -12.73 -0.15
C GLU A 34 -5.96 -13.02 0.13
N SER A 35 -5.26 -13.45 -0.92
CA SER A 35 -3.81 -13.56 -0.95
C SER A 35 -3.29 -12.56 -1.98
N VAL A 36 -2.53 -11.57 -1.53
CA VAL A 36 -2.02 -10.48 -2.36
C VAL A 36 -0.50 -10.54 -2.40
N ALA A 37 0.07 -10.45 -3.61
CA ALA A 37 1.50 -10.33 -3.82
C ALA A 37 1.83 -8.90 -4.27
N ILE A 38 2.77 -8.26 -3.57
CA ILE A 38 3.36 -6.98 -3.99
C ILE A 38 4.62 -7.30 -4.78
N LEU A 39 4.68 -6.86 -6.04
CA LEU A 39 5.73 -7.18 -6.99
C LEU A 39 6.35 -5.89 -7.53
N GLY A 40 7.66 -5.91 -7.77
CA GLY A 40 8.38 -4.82 -8.38
C GLY A 40 9.86 -5.17 -8.57
N PRO A 41 10.57 -4.46 -9.45
CA PRO A 41 12.03 -4.52 -9.50
C PRO A 41 12.63 -4.02 -8.17
N ASN A 42 13.91 -4.34 -7.93
CA ASN A 42 14.61 -3.83 -6.75
C ASN A 42 14.58 -2.29 -6.74
N GLY A 43 14.08 -1.72 -5.64
CA GLY A 43 13.95 -0.27 -5.46
C GLY A 43 12.64 0.34 -5.94
N ALA A 44 11.65 -0.48 -6.29
CA ALA A 44 10.26 -0.06 -6.49
C ALA A 44 9.53 0.25 -5.17
#